data_AF-A0A4S3ZRS0-F1
#
_entry.id   AF-A0A4S3ZRS0-F1
#
_cell.length_a   1.000
_cell.length_b   1.000
_cell.length_c   1.000
_cell.angle_alpha   90.00
_cell.angle_beta   90.00
_cell.angle_gamma   90.00
#
_symmetry.space_group_name_H-M   'P 1'
#
loop_
_entity.id
_entity.type
_entity.pdbx_description
1 polymer ?
#
loop_
_entity_poly.entity_id
_entity_poly.type
_entity_poly.pdbx_seq_one_letter_code
_entity_poly.pdbx_strand_id
1 'polypeptide(L)'
;MNTLKLMGRICLTLIVVVAAVFVGRHLWHYYMEEPWTRDGRVRADVVDIAPDVTGLVSDVFVKDNQIVHKGDILFRVDRSRFELALAQAEAALTEAKSTWDLAKSERERNERLGDSASAQTKEKSVATEQQAEAAYMKAMAARDLAKLDLERTDVKTTVNGSVTNLNLQPGDFVTRGAAKVAVVDSDSLRIEAYFEENKLPRIQKGDRALVHILGQKGDLEGHVDSIATGIEDRERTSSSGLLANINPTFSWVRLAQRVPVRIHLDKVPEGVKLISGLTATVDIKPKSN
;
A
#
# COMPACT_ATOMS: atom_id res chain seq x y z
N MET A 1 -47.67 51.87 40.27
CA MET A 1 -46.85 52.14 39.06
C MET A 1 -45.40 51.60 39.13
N ASN A 2 -44.89 51.17 40.30
CA ASN A 2 -43.52 50.61 40.42
C ASN A 2 -43.44 49.09 40.21
N THR A 3 -44.51 48.35 40.48
CA THR A 3 -44.57 46.89 40.29
C THR A 3 -44.52 46.48 38.82
N LEU A 4 -45.17 47.24 37.92
CA LEU A 4 -45.14 46.99 36.48
C LEU A 4 -43.74 47.23 35.88
N LYS A 5 -43.03 48.26 36.35
CA LYS A 5 -41.63 48.53 35.97
C LYS A 5 -40.66 47.50 36.55
N LEU A 6 -40.94 47.00 37.76
CA LEU A 6 -40.17 45.92 38.39
C LEU A 6 -40.36 44.59 37.67
N MET A 7 -41.61 44.22 37.34
CA MET A 7 -41.93 43.03 36.55
C MET A 7 -41.34 43.11 35.13
N GLY A 8 -41.39 44.28 34.47
CA GLY A 8 -40.75 44.47 33.18
C GLY A 8 -39.23 44.26 33.21
N ARG A 9 -38.55 44.73 34.27
CA ARG A 9 -37.12 44.48 34.48
C ARG A 9 -36.81 43.01 34.76
N ILE A 10 -37.64 42.33 35.57
CA ILE A 10 -37.48 40.90 35.87
C ILE A 10 -37.67 40.06 34.60
N CYS A 11 -38.71 40.34 33.80
CA CYS A 11 -38.92 39.67 32.52
C CYS A 11 -37.75 39.89 31.56
N LEU A 12 -37.22 41.12 31.47
CA LEU A 12 -36.06 41.42 30.63
C LEU A 12 -34.82 40.64 31.08
N THR A 13 -34.52 40.63 32.39
CA THR A 13 -33.38 39.84 32.91
C THR A 13 -33.57 38.35 32.68
N LEU A 14 -34.79 37.82 32.80
CA LEU A 14 -35.07 36.41 32.60
C LEU A 14 -34.93 36.01 31.13
N ILE A 15 -35.35 36.86 30.20
CA ILE A 15 -35.13 36.67 28.75
C ILE A 15 -33.62 36.65 28.45
N VAL A 16 -32.84 37.58 29.02
CA VAL A 16 -31.38 37.60 28.83
C VAL A 16 -30.71 36.35 29.38
N VAL A 17 -31.14 35.87 30.56
CA VAL A 17 -30.61 34.63 31.15
C VAL A 17 -30.97 33.41 30.28
N VAL A 18 -32.21 33.32 29.79
CA VAL A 18 -32.63 32.23 28.90
C VAL A 18 -31.83 32.26 27.58
N ALA A 19 -31.64 33.44 26.99
CA ALA A 19 -30.81 33.59 25.80
C ALA A 19 -29.34 33.20 26.06
N ALA A 20 -28.77 33.59 27.20
CA ALA A 20 -27.41 33.23 27.58
C ALA A 20 -27.27 31.71 27.80
N VAL A 21 -28.24 31.06 28.44
CA VAL A 21 -28.27 29.59 28.59
C VAL A 21 -28.39 28.91 27.24
N PHE A 22 -29.22 29.42 26.34
CA PHE A 22 -29.38 28.88 24.99
C PHE A 22 -28.08 28.98 24.18
N VAL A 23 -27.44 30.15 24.16
CA VAL A 23 -26.15 30.36 23.47
C VAL A 23 -25.05 29.50 24.10
N GLY A 24 -24.99 29.44 25.43
CA GLY A 24 -24.03 28.61 26.15
C GLY A 24 -24.19 27.12 25.81
N ARG A 25 -25.43 26.63 25.79
CA ARG A 25 -25.73 25.24 25.41
C ARG A 25 -25.41 24.98 23.93
N HIS A 26 -25.72 25.91 23.03
CA HIS A 26 -25.43 25.76 21.61
C HIS A 26 -23.92 25.72 21.34
N LEU A 27 -23.15 26.63 21.94
CA LEU A 27 -21.69 26.62 21.86
C LEU A 27 -21.10 25.35 22.47
N TRP A 28 -21.66 24.87 23.58
CA TRP A 28 -21.23 23.60 24.18
C TRP A 28 -21.44 22.44 23.21
N HIS A 29 -22.63 22.31 22.60
CA HIS A 29 -22.87 21.28 21.59
C HIS A 29 -21.89 21.37 20.41
N TYR A 30 -21.69 22.58 19.87
CA TYR A 30 -20.81 22.79 18.71
C TYR A 30 -19.34 22.46 19.00
N TYR A 31 -18.81 22.87 20.15
CA TYR A 31 -17.40 22.64 20.48
C TYR A 31 -17.14 21.25 21.07
N MET A 32 -18.04 20.75 21.91
CA MET A 32 -17.83 19.53 22.68
C MET A 32 -18.41 18.29 22.02
N GLU A 33 -19.50 18.40 21.27
CA GLU A 33 -20.27 17.23 20.80
C GLU A 33 -20.28 17.04 19.29
N GLU A 34 -20.16 18.10 18.49
CA GLU A 34 -20.12 17.94 17.04
C GLU A 34 -18.84 17.22 16.57
N PRO A 35 -18.98 16.21 15.68
CA PRO A 35 -17.87 15.36 15.25
C PRO A 35 -17.03 16.08 14.18
N TRP A 36 -16.27 17.08 14.60
CA TRP A 36 -15.23 17.72 13.80
C TRP A 36 -13.85 17.57 14.46
N THR A 37 -12.80 17.55 13.64
CA THR A 37 -11.41 17.55 14.07
C THR A 37 -10.54 18.39 13.14
N ARG A 38 -9.55 19.08 13.71
CA ARG A 38 -8.50 19.79 12.94
C ARG A 38 -7.27 18.92 12.70
N ASP A 39 -7.24 17.73 13.27
CA ASP A 39 -6.15 16.78 13.15
C ASP A 39 -6.49 15.74 12.08
N GLY A 40 -6.71 16.21 10.86
CA GLY A 40 -6.77 15.39 9.66
C GLY A 40 -5.44 15.43 8.94
N ARG A 41 -5.07 14.31 8.30
CA ARG A 41 -3.90 14.24 7.43
C ARG A 41 -4.24 13.51 6.14
N VAL A 42 -3.78 14.06 5.03
CA VAL A 42 -3.76 13.34 3.74
C VAL A 42 -2.72 12.24 3.85
N ARG A 43 -3.11 11.02 3.48
CA ARG A 43 -2.29 9.83 3.52
C ARG A 43 -2.40 9.10 2.21
N ALA A 44 -1.30 8.53 1.78
CA ALA A 44 -1.20 7.60 0.68
C ALA A 44 -0.25 6.50 1.10
N ASP A 45 -0.48 5.30 0.59
CA ASP A 45 0.42 4.18 0.79
C ASP A 45 1.70 4.43 0.01
N VAL A 46 2.83 4.08 0.62
CA VAL A 46 4.15 4.19 0.03
C VAL A 46 4.59 2.79 -0.33
N VAL A 47 4.84 2.56 -1.61
CA VAL A 47 5.33 1.29 -2.13
C VAL A 47 6.83 1.39 -2.29
N ASP A 48 7.53 0.62 -1.47
CA ASP A 48 8.98 0.48 -1.52
C ASP A 48 9.37 -0.52 -2.62
N ILE A 49 9.95 0.00 -3.70
CA ILE A 49 10.33 -0.79 -4.86
C ILE A 49 11.77 -1.27 -4.70
N ALA A 50 11.90 -2.59 -4.63
CA ALA A 50 13.16 -3.31 -4.58
C ALA A 50 13.39 -4.08 -5.89
N PRO A 51 14.65 -4.22 -6.33
CA PRO A 51 14.96 -5.06 -7.47
C PRO A 51 14.83 -6.54 -7.09
N ASP A 52 14.47 -7.37 -8.07
CA ASP A 52 14.46 -8.83 -7.93
C ASP A 52 15.78 -9.47 -8.37
N VAL A 53 16.73 -8.68 -8.88
CA VAL A 53 18.08 -9.14 -9.25
C VAL A 53 19.14 -8.22 -8.69
N THR A 54 20.30 -8.78 -8.37
CA THR A 54 21.45 -8.04 -7.82
C THR A 54 22.39 -7.63 -8.95
N GLY A 55 22.86 -6.38 -8.95
CA GLY A 55 23.80 -5.90 -9.94
C GLY A 55 24.05 -4.39 -9.87
N LEU A 56 24.82 -3.89 -10.83
CA LEU A 56 25.05 -2.45 -11.01
C LEU A 56 23.86 -1.84 -11.75
N VAL A 57 23.51 -0.61 -11.41
CA VAL A 57 22.52 0.18 -12.15
C VAL A 57 23.18 0.74 -13.40
N SER A 58 22.61 0.40 -14.56
CA SER A 58 23.04 0.92 -15.87
C SER A 58 22.41 2.28 -16.15
N ASP A 59 21.09 2.36 -16.04
CA ASP A 59 20.30 3.55 -16.37
C ASP A 59 19.23 3.80 -15.30
N VAL A 60 18.95 5.07 -15.03
CA VAL A 60 17.82 5.54 -14.21
C VAL A 60 16.93 6.38 -15.10
N PHE A 61 15.68 5.95 -15.29
CA PHE A 61 14.72 6.54 -16.24
C PHE A 61 13.77 7.56 -15.60
N VAL A 62 13.77 7.64 -14.27
CA VAL A 62 12.90 8.53 -13.50
C VAL A 62 13.68 9.58 -12.75
N LYS A 63 13.00 10.69 -12.44
CA LYS A 63 13.49 11.77 -11.60
C LYS A 63 12.68 11.85 -10.32
N ASP A 64 13.26 12.50 -9.31
CA ASP A 64 12.55 12.76 -8.07
C ASP A 64 11.30 13.63 -8.32
N ASN A 65 10.20 13.31 -7.64
CA ASN A 65 8.87 13.93 -7.80
C ASN A 65 8.22 13.77 -9.19
N GLN A 66 8.70 12.84 -10.02
CA GLN A 66 8.10 12.52 -11.30
C GLN A 66 6.87 11.63 -11.13
N ILE A 67 5.81 11.90 -11.90
CA ILE A 67 4.63 11.04 -12.01
C ILE A 67 4.96 9.83 -12.89
N VAL A 68 4.63 8.64 -12.40
CA VAL A 68 4.83 7.35 -13.05
C VAL A 68 3.54 6.55 -13.04
N HIS A 69 3.34 5.74 -14.06
CA HIS A 69 2.19 4.83 -14.18
C HIS A 69 2.65 3.39 -13.98
N LYS A 70 1.72 2.54 -13.55
CA LYS A 70 1.96 1.11 -13.37
C LYS A 70 2.58 0.49 -14.63
N GLY A 71 3.75 -0.12 -14.45
CA GLY A 71 4.53 -0.75 -15.52
C GLY A 71 5.68 0.10 -16.07
N ASP A 72 5.75 1.39 -15.74
CA ASP A 72 6.86 2.26 -16.13
C ASP A 72 8.17 1.76 -15.53
N ILE A 73 9.24 1.79 -16.32
CA ILE A 73 10.58 1.40 -15.89
C ILE A 73 11.17 2.55 -15.07
N LEU A 74 11.63 2.24 -13.86
CA LEU A 74 12.26 3.19 -12.95
C LEU A 74 13.76 3.23 -13.18
N PHE A 75 14.40 2.06 -13.17
CA PHE A 75 15.82 1.89 -13.41
C PHE A 75 16.10 0.50 -13.97
N ARG A 76 17.27 0.35 -14.58
CA ARG A 76 17.71 -0.91 -15.18
C ARG A 76 19.00 -1.38 -14.54
N VAL A 77 19.01 -2.64 -14.12
CA VAL A 77 20.23 -3.35 -13.71
C VAL A 77 20.98 -3.80 -14.95
N ASP A 78 22.32 -3.73 -14.92
CA ASP A 78 23.20 -4.18 -16.01
C ASP A 78 22.81 -5.57 -16.52
N ARG A 79 22.45 -5.62 -17.82
CA ARG A 79 21.91 -6.80 -18.49
C ARG A 79 22.97 -7.76 -18.97
N SER A 80 24.21 -7.29 -19.14
CA SER A 80 25.29 -8.01 -19.80
C SER A 80 25.47 -9.44 -19.26
N ARG A 81 25.47 -9.60 -17.93
CA ARG A 81 25.60 -10.92 -17.28
C ARG A 81 24.39 -11.83 -17.52
N PHE A 82 23.18 -11.25 -17.58
CA PHE A 82 21.93 -12.00 -17.69
C PHE A 82 21.67 -12.43 -19.13
N GLU A 83 22.06 -11.60 -20.11
CA GLU A 83 22.03 -11.97 -21.53
C GLU A 83 22.96 -13.14 -21.81
N LEU A 84 24.18 -13.13 -21.26
CA LEU A 84 25.12 -14.26 -21.37
C LEU A 84 24.59 -15.52 -20.68
N ALA A 85 23.99 -15.39 -19.49
CA ALA A 85 23.39 -16.51 -18.78
C ALA A 85 22.21 -17.12 -19.55
N LEU A 86 21.37 -16.30 -20.17
CA LEU A 86 20.29 -16.75 -21.03
C LEU A 86 20.84 -17.49 -22.26
N ALA A 87 21.83 -16.92 -22.95
CA ALA A 87 22.46 -17.57 -24.10
C ALA A 87 23.08 -18.93 -23.75
N GLN A 88 23.72 -19.05 -22.58
CA GLN A 88 24.25 -20.31 -22.08
C GLN A 88 23.13 -21.33 -21.80
N ALA A 89 22.03 -20.91 -21.20
CA ALA A 89 20.89 -21.78 -20.91
C ALA A 89 20.16 -22.23 -22.19
N GLU A 90 20.07 -21.37 -23.21
CA GLU A 90 19.52 -21.71 -24.53
C GLU A 90 20.40 -22.74 -25.27
N ALA A 91 21.73 -22.62 -25.18
CA ALA A 91 22.65 -23.62 -25.71
C ALA A 91 22.47 -24.99 -25.02
N ALA A 92 22.39 -25.01 -23.69
CA ALA A 92 22.16 -26.23 -22.92
C ALA A 92 20.79 -26.87 -23.21
N LEU A 93 19.74 -26.05 -23.43
CA LEU A 93 18.43 -26.53 -23.86
C LEU A 93 18.49 -27.20 -25.24
N THR A 94 19.24 -26.60 -26.17
CA THR A 94 19.41 -27.14 -27.53
C THR A 94 20.16 -28.47 -27.52
N GLU A 95 21.20 -28.60 -26.70
CA GLU A 95 21.93 -29.85 -26.47
C GLU A 95 21.02 -30.93 -25.86
N ALA A 96 20.28 -30.60 -24.80
CA ALA A 96 19.37 -31.53 -24.15
C ALA A 96 18.24 -31.98 -25.08
N LYS A 97 17.71 -31.06 -25.90
CA LYS A 97 16.71 -31.38 -26.92
C LYS A 97 17.25 -32.35 -27.96
N SER A 98 18.46 -32.10 -28.47
CA SER A 98 19.10 -32.98 -29.46
C SER A 98 19.33 -34.38 -28.90
N THR A 99 19.68 -34.48 -27.61
CA THR A 99 19.86 -35.75 -26.91
C THR A 99 18.54 -36.50 -26.73
N TRP A 100 17.47 -35.79 -26.39
CA TRP A 100 16.13 -36.37 -26.30
C TRP A 100 15.60 -36.84 -27.66
N ASP A 101 15.78 -36.04 -28.72
CA ASP A 101 15.39 -36.39 -30.09
C ASP A 101 16.14 -37.65 -30.58
N LEU A 102 17.43 -37.78 -30.25
CA LEU A 102 18.21 -38.98 -30.53
C LEU A 102 17.66 -40.20 -29.77
N ALA A 103 17.46 -40.09 -28.46
CA ALA A 103 16.95 -41.18 -27.62
C ALA A 103 15.55 -41.63 -28.07
N LYS A 104 14.70 -40.68 -28.46
CA LYS A 104 13.38 -40.94 -29.05
C LYS A 104 13.50 -41.69 -30.38
N SER A 105 14.36 -41.24 -31.28
CA SER A 105 14.60 -41.92 -32.56
C SER A 105 15.16 -43.34 -32.36
N GLU A 106 15.97 -43.58 -31.33
CA GLU A 106 16.48 -44.91 -30.98
C GLU A 106 15.39 -45.83 -30.43
N ARG A 107 14.51 -45.33 -29.56
CA ARG A 107 13.32 -46.08 -29.10
C ARG A 107 12.45 -46.47 -30.30
N GLU A 108 12.08 -45.51 -31.14
CA GLU A 108 11.26 -45.78 -32.32
C GLU A 108 11.92 -46.79 -33.28
N ARG A 109 13.25 -46.76 -33.41
CA ARG A 109 14.01 -47.74 -34.19
C ARG A 109 13.89 -49.14 -33.57
N ASN A 110 14.07 -49.26 -32.25
CA ASN A 110 13.99 -50.53 -31.54
C ASN A 110 12.57 -51.12 -31.56
N GLU A 111 11.54 -50.27 -31.58
CA GLU A 111 10.14 -50.68 -31.77
C GLU A 111 9.91 -51.25 -33.17
N ARG A 112 10.43 -50.59 -34.22
CA ARG A 112 10.34 -51.07 -35.60
C ARG A 112 11.06 -52.39 -35.85
N LEU A 113 12.12 -52.68 -35.09
CA LEU A 113 12.88 -53.94 -35.20
C LEU A 113 12.13 -55.15 -34.59
N GLY A 114 11.01 -54.95 -33.89
CA GLY A 114 10.15 -56.03 -33.41
C GLY A 114 10.90 -57.06 -32.56
N ASP A 115 10.83 -58.33 -32.94
CA ASP A 115 11.47 -59.45 -32.23
C ASP A 115 13.00 -59.51 -32.41
N SER A 116 13.57 -58.69 -33.30
CA SER A 116 15.02 -58.63 -33.50
C SER A 116 15.74 -57.86 -32.39
N ALA A 117 15.01 -57.06 -31.61
CA ALA A 117 15.55 -56.34 -30.45
C ALA A 117 15.12 -57.05 -29.15
N SER A 118 16.08 -57.35 -28.27
CA SER A 118 15.80 -58.01 -27.00
C SER A 118 14.92 -57.16 -26.08
N ALA A 119 14.12 -57.80 -25.21
CA ALA A 119 13.27 -57.10 -24.24
C ALA A 119 14.07 -56.12 -23.36
N GLN A 120 15.26 -56.54 -22.91
CA GLN A 120 16.19 -55.68 -22.16
C GLN A 120 16.61 -54.43 -22.94
N THR A 121 16.81 -54.52 -24.26
CA THR A 121 17.18 -53.36 -25.09
C THR A 121 16.01 -52.38 -25.21
N LYS A 122 14.78 -52.89 -25.35
CA LYS A 122 13.57 -52.06 -25.40
C LYS A 122 13.36 -51.30 -24.10
N GLU A 123 13.41 -52.00 -22.96
CA GLU A 123 13.32 -51.38 -21.63
C GLU A 123 14.39 -50.31 -21.41
N LYS A 124 15.65 -50.61 -21.79
CA LYS A 124 16.74 -49.64 -21.70
C LYS A 124 16.49 -48.39 -22.57
N SER A 125 15.94 -48.54 -23.78
CA SER A 125 15.65 -47.41 -24.66
C SER A 125 14.53 -46.51 -24.11
N VAL A 126 13.48 -47.09 -23.51
CA VAL A 126 12.42 -46.33 -22.82
C VAL A 126 13.00 -45.56 -21.64
N ALA A 127 13.81 -46.22 -20.79
CA ALA A 127 14.44 -45.55 -19.65
C ALA A 127 15.39 -44.42 -20.09
N THR A 128 16.12 -44.60 -21.20
CA THR A 128 17.03 -43.60 -21.75
C THR A 128 16.28 -42.39 -22.32
N GLU A 129 15.19 -42.61 -23.05
CA GLU A 129 14.31 -41.54 -23.53
C GLU A 129 13.72 -40.75 -22.37
N GLN A 130 13.19 -41.42 -21.34
CA GLN A 130 12.62 -40.76 -20.15
C GLN A 130 13.68 -39.94 -19.40
N GLN A 131 14.91 -40.45 -19.28
CA GLN A 131 16.01 -39.71 -18.67
C GLN A 131 16.39 -38.47 -19.50
N ALA A 132 16.44 -38.60 -20.82
CA ALA A 132 16.72 -37.49 -21.73
C ALA A 132 15.60 -36.45 -21.75
N GLU A 133 14.34 -36.88 -21.68
CA GLU A 133 13.17 -36.01 -21.53
C GLU A 133 13.24 -35.22 -20.22
N ALA A 134 13.56 -35.87 -19.11
CA ALA A 134 13.75 -35.21 -17.82
C ALA A 134 14.91 -34.19 -17.86
N ALA A 135 16.00 -34.51 -18.55
CA ALA A 135 17.13 -33.60 -18.75
C ALA A 135 16.73 -32.39 -19.62
N TYR A 136 15.95 -32.60 -20.68
CA TYR A 136 15.38 -31.54 -21.52
C TYR A 136 14.46 -30.62 -20.71
N MET A 137 13.54 -31.18 -19.92
CA MET A 137 12.64 -30.39 -19.06
C MET A 137 13.41 -29.58 -18.02
N LYS A 138 14.48 -30.13 -17.44
CA LYS A 138 15.37 -29.40 -16.53
C LYS A 138 16.08 -28.23 -17.24
N ALA A 139 16.58 -28.44 -18.45
CA ALA A 139 17.23 -27.40 -19.24
C ALA A 139 16.23 -26.30 -19.65
N MET A 140 14.98 -26.67 -19.96
CA MET A 140 13.90 -25.74 -20.27
C MET A 140 13.61 -24.83 -19.06
N ALA A 141 13.49 -25.41 -17.88
CA ALA A 141 13.26 -24.65 -16.65
C ALA A 141 14.44 -23.69 -16.34
N ALA A 142 15.67 -24.13 -16.58
CA ALA A 142 16.85 -23.29 -16.42
C ALA A 142 16.88 -22.09 -17.39
N ARG A 143 16.50 -22.32 -18.66
CA ARG A 143 16.33 -21.25 -19.67
C ARG A 143 15.26 -20.26 -19.24
N ASP A 144 14.10 -20.76 -18.82
CA ASP A 144 12.98 -19.91 -18.40
C ASP A 144 13.32 -19.07 -17.16
N LEU A 145 14.09 -19.63 -16.22
CA LEU A 145 14.62 -18.88 -15.07
C LEU A 145 15.59 -17.77 -15.51
N ALA A 146 16.57 -18.08 -16.38
CA ALA A 146 17.51 -17.08 -16.88
C ALA A 146 16.80 -15.96 -17.68
N LYS A 147 15.76 -16.32 -18.43
CA LYS A 147 14.91 -15.36 -19.14
C LYS A 147 14.14 -14.46 -18.18
N LEU A 148 13.57 -15.03 -17.12
CA LEU A 148 12.89 -14.26 -16.08
C LEU A 148 13.85 -13.30 -15.38
N ASP A 149 15.04 -13.76 -15.00
CA ASP A 149 16.07 -12.90 -14.39
C ASP A 149 16.45 -11.74 -15.32
N LEU A 150 16.59 -11.99 -16.63
CA LEU A 150 16.82 -10.94 -17.64
C LEU A 150 15.64 -9.96 -17.73
N GLU A 151 14.40 -10.43 -17.73
CA GLU A 151 13.22 -9.55 -17.73
C GLU A 151 13.15 -8.70 -16.45
N ARG A 152 13.55 -9.28 -15.30
CA ARG A 152 13.58 -8.62 -13.98
C ARG A 152 14.74 -7.63 -13.80
N THR A 153 15.63 -7.50 -14.77
CA THR A 153 16.62 -6.40 -14.80
C THR A 153 15.97 -5.03 -14.99
N ASP A 154 14.81 -4.97 -15.66
CA ASP A 154 14.00 -3.75 -15.77
C ASP A 154 13.12 -3.65 -14.53
N VAL A 155 13.49 -2.79 -13.58
CA VAL A 155 12.70 -2.57 -12.37
C VAL A 155 11.59 -1.60 -12.68
N LYS A 156 10.35 -2.08 -12.62
CA LYS A 156 9.14 -1.34 -12.98
C LYS A 156 8.32 -0.98 -11.74
N THR A 157 7.53 0.09 -11.83
CA THR A 157 6.55 0.40 -10.79
C THR A 157 5.33 -0.51 -10.86
N THR A 158 4.82 -0.91 -9.70
CA THR A 158 3.63 -1.75 -9.53
C THR A 158 2.34 -0.95 -9.37
N VAL A 159 2.46 0.35 -9.07
CA VAL A 159 1.36 1.28 -8.78
C VAL A 159 1.49 2.57 -9.60
N ASN A 160 0.39 3.29 -9.72
CA ASN A 160 0.37 4.65 -10.29
C ASN A 160 0.74 5.63 -9.18
N GLY A 161 1.62 6.58 -9.44
CA GLY A 161 2.11 7.39 -8.34
C GLY A 161 3.15 8.43 -8.70
N SER A 162 3.73 9.00 -7.66
CA SER A 162 4.90 9.87 -7.78
C SER A 162 6.10 9.26 -7.08
N VAL A 163 7.25 9.26 -7.74
CA VAL A 163 8.53 8.87 -7.15
C VAL A 163 8.93 9.91 -6.10
N THR A 164 9.37 9.47 -4.92
CA THR A 164 9.84 10.35 -3.85
C THR A 164 11.18 9.90 -3.29
N ASN A 165 12.00 10.87 -2.89
CA ASN A 165 13.30 10.67 -2.26
C ASN A 165 14.25 9.77 -3.08
N LEU A 166 14.28 9.98 -4.39
CA LEU A 166 15.13 9.21 -5.30
C LEU A 166 16.62 9.56 -5.08
N ASN A 167 17.37 8.62 -4.50
CA ASN A 167 18.82 8.74 -4.32
C ASN A 167 19.63 7.71 -5.13
N LEU A 168 19.01 7.13 -6.16
CA LEU A 168 19.65 6.13 -7.02
C LEU A 168 20.35 6.81 -8.21
N GLN A 169 21.61 6.48 -8.43
CA GLN A 169 22.39 6.97 -9.57
C GLN A 169 22.89 5.83 -10.46
N PRO A 170 23.11 6.08 -11.76
CA PRO A 170 23.85 5.15 -12.62
C PRO A 170 25.22 4.82 -12.02
N GLY A 171 25.55 3.54 -11.94
CA GLY A 171 26.76 3.03 -11.29
C GLY A 171 26.55 2.54 -9.86
N ASP A 172 25.42 2.84 -9.21
CA ASP A 172 25.11 2.29 -7.89
C ASP A 172 24.96 0.76 -7.93
N PHE A 173 25.33 0.10 -6.84
CA PHE A 173 25.12 -1.34 -6.68
C PHE A 173 23.83 -1.60 -5.90
N VAL A 174 22.95 -2.41 -6.48
CA VAL A 174 21.67 -2.79 -5.87
C VAL A 174 21.62 -4.28 -5.58
N THR A 175 20.96 -4.63 -4.49
CA THR A 175 20.81 -6.02 -4.02
C THR A 175 19.34 -6.43 -4.03
N ARG A 176 19.08 -7.68 -4.38
CA ARG A 176 17.72 -8.27 -4.35
C ARG A 176 17.03 -7.99 -3.01
N GLY A 177 15.79 -7.50 -3.08
CA GLY A 177 14.92 -7.28 -1.91
C GLY A 177 15.22 -6.02 -1.10
N ALA A 178 16.28 -5.27 -1.40
CA ALA A 178 16.54 -3.99 -0.76
C ALA A 178 15.88 -2.85 -1.55
N ALA A 179 14.92 -2.17 -0.95
CA ALA A 179 14.23 -1.05 -1.58
C ALA A 179 15.19 0.11 -1.88
N LYS A 180 15.06 0.69 -3.08
CA LYS A 180 15.87 1.83 -3.54
C LYS A 180 15.04 3.00 -4.05
N VAL A 181 13.77 2.76 -4.37
CA VAL A 181 12.85 3.78 -4.85
C VAL A 181 11.55 3.67 -4.07
N ALA A 182 11.05 4.79 -3.56
CA ALA A 182 9.73 4.86 -2.95
C ALA A 182 8.76 5.52 -3.93
N VAL A 183 7.62 4.89 -4.15
CA VAL A 183 6.53 5.44 -4.97
C VAL A 183 5.32 5.67 -4.08
N VAL A 184 4.82 6.89 -4.07
CA VAL A 184 3.58 7.24 -3.35
C VAL A 184 2.41 6.90 -4.26
N ASP A 185 1.58 5.94 -3.85
CA ASP A 185 0.45 5.44 -4.63
C ASP A 185 -0.68 6.47 -4.66
N SER A 186 -1.01 6.96 -5.86
CA SER A 186 -2.08 7.93 -6.08
C SER A 186 -3.47 7.31 -5.94
N ASP A 187 -3.63 6.01 -6.15
CA ASP A 187 -4.92 5.32 -6.07
C ASP A 187 -5.32 5.03 -4.60
N SER A 188 -4.36 5.10 -3.68
CA SER A 188 -4.53 4.85 -2.23
C SER A 188 -4.80 6.11 -1.39
N LEU A 189 -4.97 7.26 -2.04
CA LEU A 189 -5.16 8.56 -1.39
C LEU A 189 -6.41 8.56 -0.50
N ARG A 190 -6.20 8.88 0.78
CA ARG A 190 -7.24 8.94 1.80
C ARG A 190 -6.94 10.05 2.81
N ILE A 191 -7.93 10.35 3.65
CA ILE A 191 -7.71 11.22 4.81
C ILE A 191 -7.81 10.39 6.07
N GLU A 192 -6.80 10.50 6.91
CA GLU A 192 -6.82 9.97 8.27
C GLU A 192 -7.12 11.13 9.23
N ALA A 193 -8.31 11.11 9.81
CA ALA A 193 -8.78 12.12 10.73
C ALA A 193 -8.81 11.57 12.15
N TYR A 194 -8.13 12.25 13.06
CA TYR A 194 -7.99 11.85 14.44
C TYR A 194 -9.08 12.52 15.28
N PHE A 195 -10.09 11.74 15.69
CA PHE A 195 -11.21 12.22 16.50
C PHE A 195 -11.01 11.89 17.98
N GLU A 196 -11.52 12.76 18.85
CA GLU A 196 -11.56 12.48 20.29
C GLU A 196 -12.56 11.35 20.59
N GLU A 197 -12.20 10.46 21.50
CA GLU A 197 -12.98 9.27 21.88
C GLU A 197 -14.45 9.58 22.23
N ASN A 198 -14.71 10.72 22.89
CA ASN A 198 -16.05 11.19 23.25
C ASN A 198 -16.95 11.51 22.04
N LYS A 199 -16.38 11.81 20.87
CA LYS A 199 -17.10 12.16 19.64
C LYS A 199 -17.43 10.93 18.77
N LEU A 200 -16.75 9.80 19.01
CA LEU A 200 -16.93 8.57 18.22
C LEU A 200 -18.35 8.00 18.20
N PRO A 201 -19.15 8.00 19.28
CA PRO A 201 -20.50 7.44 19.24
C PRO A 201 -21.43 8.10 18.22
N ARG A 202 -21.08 9.30 17.75
CA ARG A 202 -21.82 10.09 16.75
C ARG A 202 -21.29 9.90 15.33
N ILE A 203 -20.27 9.06 15.13
CA ILE A 203 -19.65 8.80 13.83
C ILE A 203 -19.98 7.37 13.42
N GLN A 204 -20.60 7.22 12.25
CA GLN A 204 -20.93 5.93 11.66
C GLN A 204 -20.27 5.76 10.30
N LYS A 205 -20.04 4.50 9.93
CA LYS A 205 -19.56 4.17 8.59
C LYS A 205 -20.57 4.65 7.54
N GLY A 206 -20.09 5.38 6.53
CA GLY A 206 -20.90 5.97 5.47
C GLY A 206 -21.48 7.34 5.78
N ASP A 207 -21.15 7.95 6.92
CA ASP A 207 -21.48 9.36 7.16
C ASP A 207 -20.72 10.28 6.20
N ARG A 208 -21.35 11.38 5.81
CA ARG A 208 -20.74 12.36 4.90
C ARG A 208 -19.69 13.15 5.66
N ALA A 209 -18.51 13.32 5.07
CA ALA A 209 -17.41 14.09 5.61
C ALA A 209 -17.11 15.28 4.68
N LEU A 210 -17.01 16.47 5.27
CA LEU A 210 -16.49 17.66 4.62
C LEU A 210 -15.05 17.84 5.07
N VAL A 211 -14.13 17.95 4.11
CA VAL A 211 -12.71 18.02 4.36
C VAL A 211 -12.17 19.32 3.78
N HIS A 212 -11.52 20.10 4.64
CA HIS A 212 -10.85 21.34 4.27
C HIS A 212 -9.34 21.15 4.42
N ILE A 213 -8.62 21.16 3.32
CA ILE A 213 -7.15 21.07 3.35
C ILE A 213 -6.59 22.43 3.73
N LEU A 214 -5.68 22.45 4.71
CA LEU A 214 -5.05 23.67 5.16
C LEU A 214 -4.23 24.30 4.02
N GLY A 215 -4.52 25.57 3.71
CA GLY A 215 -3.80 26.32 2.67
C GLY A 215 -4.34 26.12 1.25
N GLN A 216 -5.39 25.32 1.06
CA GLN A 216 -6.08 25.17 -0.23
C GLN A 216 -7.51 25.71 -0.14
N LYS A 217 -8.03 26.24 -1.25
CA LYS A 217 -9.42 26.69 -1.36
C LYS A 217 -10.24 25.56 -1.99
N GLY A 218 -11.42 25.32 -1.45
CA GLY A 218 -12.33 24.29 -1.92
C GLY A 218 -12.49 23.19 -0.88
N ASP A 219 -13.75 22.81 -0.67
CA ASP A 219 -14.12 21.76 0.27
C ASP A 219 -14.15 20.45 -0.50
N LEU A 220 -13.51 19.43 0.05
CA LEU A 220 -13.54 18.08 -0.51
C LEU A 220 -14.65 17.31 0.18
N GLU A 221 -15.45 16.63 -0.64
CA GLU A 221 -16.51 15.76 -0.15
C GLU A 221 -16.01 14.32 -0.12
N GLY A 222 -16.32 13.65 0.97
CA GLY A 222 -16.05 12.24 1.14
C GLY A 222 -17.03 11.58 2.10
N HIS A 223 -16.73 10.34 2.45
CA HIS A 223 -17.49 9.58 3.42
C HIS A 223 -16.57 8.81 4.37
N VAL A 224 -17.09 8.52 5.56
CA VAL A 224 -16.40 7.67 6.53
C VAL A 224 -16.34 6.25 5.99
N ASP A 225 -15.14 5.79 5.63
CA ASP A 225 -14.94 4.40 5.18
C ASP A 225 -14.83 3.45 6.37
N SER A 226 -13.95 3.78 7.33
CA SER A 226 -13.68 2.90 8.47
C SER A 226 -13.20 3.67 9.69
N ILE A 227 -13.53 3.14 10.87
CA ILE A 227 -13.04 3.63 12.16
C ILE A 227 -12.01 2.61 12.65
N ALA A 228 -10.85 3.07 13.11
CA ALA A 228 -9.82 2.16 13.60
C ALA A 228 -10.34 1.32 14.78
N THR A 229 -10.18 0.00 14.66
CA THR A 229 -10.65 -0.98 15.65
C THR A 229 -9.67 -1.18 16.81
N GLY A 230 -8.50 -0.54 16.75
CA GLY A 230 -7.47 -0.61 17.79
C GLY A 230 -6.52 0.57 17.74
N ILE A 231 -6.10 1.01 18.93
CA ILE A 231 -5.08 2.04 19.14
C ILE A 231 -4.02 1.41 20.03
N GLU A 232 -2.75 1.66 19.71
CA GLU A 232 -1.65 1.22 20.55
C GLU A 232 -1.70 1.95 21.90
N ASP A 233 -1.69 1.18 22.98
CA ASP A 233 -1.57 1.72 24.34
C ASP A 233 -0.09 1.96 24.63
N ARG A 234 0.36 3.22 24.51
CA ARG A 234 1.76 3.61 24.74
C ARG A 234 2.23 3.35 26.18
N GLU A 235 1.32 3.15 27.13
CA GLU A 235 1.66 2.82 28.52
C GLU A 235 1.82 1.30 28.74
N ARG A 236 1.43 0.48 27.77
CA ARG A 236 1.73 -0.96 27.76
C ARG A 236 3.06 -1.18 27.05
N THR A 237 4.10 -1.50 27.82
CA THR A 237 5.30 -2.09 27.25
C THR A 237 4.95 -3.47 26.68
N SER A 238 5.09 -3.66 25.37
CA SER A 238 4.85 -4.95 24.73
C SER A 238 5.85 -5.99 25.25
N SER A 239 5.45 -6.79 26.24
CA SER A 239 6.23 -7.98 26.65
C SER A 239 5.88 -9.14 25.74
N SER A 240 6.88 -9.84 25.19
CA SER A 240 6.75 -11.05 24.36
C SER A 240 6.05 -12.25 25.05
N GLY A 241 5.56 -12.08 26.29
CA GLY A 241 4.82 -13.09 27.04
C GLY A 241 3.31 -12.94 26.90
N LEU A 242 2.58 -14.06 27.02
CA LEU A 242 1.11 -14.16 26.95
C LEU A 242 0.38 -13.47 28.12
N LEU A 243 1.07 -12.66 28.93
CA LEU A 243 0.51 -11.96 30.08
C LEU A 243 0.69 -10.46 29.88
N ALA A 244 -0.38 -9.71 30.17
CA ALA A 244 -0.36 -8.25 30.11
C ALA A 244 0.55 -7.69 31.21
N ASN A 245 1.56 -6.93 30.82
CA ASN A 245 2.40 -6.13 31.72
C ASN A 245 1.99 -4.66 31.59
N ILE A 246 1.39 -4.09 32.63
CA ILE A 246 0.85 -2.74 32.63
C ILE A 246 1.63 -1.93 33.66
N ASN A 247 2.23 -0.81 33.24
CA ASN A 247 2.88 0.09 34.17
C ASN A 247 1.81 0.94 34.88
N PRO A 248 1.77 1.02 36.22
CA PRO A 248 0.77 1.82 36.92
C PRO A 248 1.02 3.32 36.71
N THR A 249 0.24 3.95 35.82
CA THR A 249 0.27 5.40 35.62
C THR A 249 -0.76 6.10 36.51
N PHE A 250 -0.28 7.01 37.36
CA PHE A 250 -1.13 7.92 38.15
C PHE A 250 -1.32 9.26 37.43
N SER A 251 -1.93 9.25 36.26
CA SER A 251 -2.37 10.48 35.59
C SER A 251 -3.70 10.95 36.19
N TRP A 252 -3.64 11.98 37.04
CA TRP A 252 -4.83 12.62 37.63
C TRP A 252 -5.64 13.45 36.60
N VAL A 253 -5.06 13.69 35.41
CA VAL A 253 -5.76 14.25 34.24
C VAL A 253 -5.81 13.18 33.16
N ARG A 254 -7.01 12.84 32.70
CA ARG A 254 -7.23 11.99 31.52
C ARG A 254 -7.63 12.87 30.34
N LEU A 255 -6.85 12.80 29.27
CA LEU A 255 -7.20 13.40 27.99
C LEU A 255 -7.90 12.34 27.14
N ALA A 256 -8.89 12.75 26.35
CA ALA A 256 -9.52 11.84 25.39
C ALA A 256 -8.46 11.31 24.41
N GLN A 257 -8.47 10.00 24.17
CA GLN A 257 -7.60 9.42 23.15
C GLN A 257 -8.07 9.86 21.77
N ARG A 258 -7.11 9.94 20.84
CA ARG A 258 -7.36 10.29 19.45
C ARG A 258 -7.43 9.03 18.61
N VAL A 259 -8.62 8.76 18.08
CA VAL A 259 -8.93 7.56 17.32
C VAL A 259 -8.92 7.90 15.83
N PRO A 260 -8.10 7.22 15.01
CA PRO A 260 -8.07 7.48 13.58
C PRO A 260 -9.35 6.97 12.91
N VAL A 261 -10.00 7.86 12.17
CA VAL A 261 -11.13 7.59 11.29
C VAL A 261 -10.64 7.82 9.87
N ARG A 262 -10.79 6.81 9.01
CA ARG A 262 -10.43 6.86 7.61
C ARG A 262 -11.60 7.39 6.79
N ILE A 263 -11.30 8.37 5.95
CA ILE A 263 -12.27 9.03 5.09
C ILE A 263 -11.84 8.81 3.65
N HIS A 264 -12.75 8.25 2.86
CA HIS A 264 -12.60 8.11 1.43
C HIS A 264 -13.11 9.38 0.75
N LEU A 265 -12.37 9.88 -0.23
CA LEU A 265 -12.74 11.08 -0.99
C LEU A 265 -13.58 10.68 -2.21
N ASP A 266 -14.80 11.21 -2.32
CA ASP A 266 -15.72 10.85 -3.40
C ASP A 266 -15.40 11.61 -4.69
N LYS A 267 -14.99 12.88 -4.55
CA LYS A 267 -14.63 13.76 -5.68
C LYS A 267 -13.44 14.62 -5.29
N VAL A 268 -12.40 14.59 -6.11
CA VAL A 268 -11.27 15.52 -6.03
C VAL A 268 -11.39 16.49 -7.20
N PRO A 269 -11.66 17.79 -6.96
CA PRO A 269 -11.74 18.80 -8.01
C PRO A 269 -10.42 18.94 -8.78
N GLU A 270 -10.51 19.26 -10.07
CA GLU A 270 -9.34 19.55 -10.89
C GLU A 270 -8.58 20.77 -10.33
N GLY A 271 -7.30 20.57 -9.97
CA GLY A 271 -6.42 21.61 -9.42
C GLY A 271 -6.04 21.43 -7.95
N VAL A 272 -6.68 20.51 -7.21
CA VAL A 272 -6.30 20.16 -5.83
C VAL A 272 -5.16 19.16 -5.86
N LYS A 273 -3.95 19.59 -5.45
CA LYS A 273 -2.81 18.67 -5.26
C LYS A 273 -2.87 18.06 -3.87
N LEU A 274 -3.21 16.77 -3.80
CA LEU A 274 -3.23 15.98 -2.58
C LEU A 274 -1.85 15.40 -2.32
N ILE A 275 -1.02 16.14 -1.58
CA ILE A 275 0.29 15.67 -1.15
C ILE A 275 0.13 14.91 0.16
N SER A 276 0.67 13.70 0.23
CA SER A 276 0.71 12.92 1.47
C SER A 276 1.43 13.71 2.57
N GLY A 277 0.80 13.84 3.73
CA GLY A 277 1.29 14.61 4.87
C GLY A 277 0.63 15.99 5.07
N LEU A 278 -0.15 16.49 4.10
CA LEU A 278 -0.91 17.74 4.27
C LEU A 278 -1.90 17.64 5.43
N THR A 279 -2.02 18.71 6.20
CA THR A 279 -3.01 18.82 7.28
C THR A 279 -4.38 19.17 6.71
N ALA A 280 -5.42 18.55 7.23
CA ALA A 280 -6.81 18.78 6.88
C ALA A 280 -7.66 18.96 8.14
N THR A 281 -8.71 19.76 8.03
CA THR A 281 -9.80 19.80 9.01
C THR A 281 -10.95 18.99 8.44
N VAL A 282 -11.54 18.13 9.26
CA VAL A 282 -12.64 17.26 8.87
C VAL A 282 -13.84 17.57 9.75
N ASP A 283 -14.99 17.78 9.12
CA ASP A 283 -16.30 17.93 9.75
C ASP A 283 -17.21 16.81 9.24
N ILE A 284 -17.62 15.90 10.14
CA ILE A 284 -18.53 14.81 9.81
C ILE A 284 -19.96 15.31 9.98
N LYS A 285 -20.77 15.15 8.94
CA LYS A 285 -22.21 15.36 8.96
C LYS A 285 -22.89 14.00 9.15
N PRO A 286 -23.16 13.60 10.40
CA PRO A 286 -23.86 12.35 10.65
C PRO A 286 -25.23 12.40 9.95
N LYS A 287 -25.66 11.27 9.39
CA LYS A 287 -27.03 11.16 8.90
C LYS A 287 -27.97 11.42 10.07
N SER A 288 -28.83 12.44 9.95
CA SER A 288 -29.92 12.62 10.90
C SER A 288 -30.75 11.34 10.87
N ASN A 289 -30.77 10.62 11.99
CA ASN A 289 -31.91 9.76 12.30
C ASN A 289 -33.13 10.64 12.58
#